data_AF-A0A150SEG2-F1
#
_entry.id   AF-A0A150SEG2-F1
#
_cell.length_a   1.000
_cell.length_b   1.000
_cell.length_c   1.000
_cell.angle_alpha   90.00
_cell.angle_beta   90.00
_cell.angle_gamma   90.00
#
_symmetry.space_group_name_H-M   'P 1'
#
loop_
_entity.id
_entity.type
_entity.pdbx_description
1 polymer ?
#
loop_
_entity_poly.entity_id
_entity_poly.type
_entity_poly.pdbx_seq_one_letter_code
_entity_poly.pdbx_strand_id
1 'polypeptide(L)'
;MKAREIVTSARILRLEDDGISRATAFPVHMRLSFAQEVVRATIELADGTPRPVLVDARTQKAVDRVAREYFAGAQAAKGRCARSRSARRSSCCRS
;
A
#
# COMPACT_ATOMS: atom_id res chain seq x y z
N MET A 1 6.52 19.79 -16.91
CA MET A 1 7.67 19.00 -17.47
C MET A 1 7.09 17.73 -18.11
N LYS A 2 7.85 16.86 -18.80
CA LYS A 2 7.25 15.59 -19.27
C LYS A 2 6.92 14.72 -18.05
N ALA A 3 5.66 14.32 -17.89
CA ALA A 3 5.24 13.40 -16.84
C ALA A 3 6.05 12.10 -16.93
N ARG A 4 6.68 11.68 -15.83
CA ARG A 4 7.40 10.41 -15.75
C ARG A 4 6.38 9.30 -15.44
N GLU A 5 6.37 8.25 -16.25
CA GLU A 5 5.45 7.13 -16.12
C GLU A 5 6.24 5.82 -16.00
N ILE A 6 5.82 4.94 -15.08
CA ILE A 6 6.31 3.56 -14.98
C ILE A 6 5.10 2.63 -14.95
N VAL A 7 5.09 1.66 -15.85
CA VAL A 7 4.08 0.59 -15.89
C VAL A 7 4.64 -0.65 -15.21
N THR A 8 3.89 -1.20 -14.27
CA THR A 8 4.20 -2.45 -13.56
C THR A 8 3.18 -3.51 -13.93
N SER A 9 3.40 -4.74 -13.48
CA SER A 9 2.45 -5.86 -13.66
C SER A 9 1.08 -5.62 -13.00
N ALA A 10 1.00 -4.71 -12.02
CA ALA A 10 -0.23 -4.48 -11.25
C ALA A 10 -0.78 -3.05 -11.28
N ARG A 11 0.03 -2.06 -11.68
CA ARG A 11 -0.34 -0.64 -11.67
C ARG A 11 0.40 0.17 -12.73
N ILE A 12 -0.21 1.27 -13.14
CA ILE A 12 0.46 2.39 -13.84
C ILE A 12 0.75 3.47 -12.80
N LEU A 13 2.00 3.94 -12.72
CA LEU A 13 2.45 4.99 -11.82
C LEU A 13 2.85 6.22 -12.63
N ARG A 14 2.36 7.39 -12.24
CA ARG A 14 2.63 8.68 -12.89
C ARG A 14 3.03 9.72 -11.86
N LEU A 15 4.12 10.44 -12.08
CA LEU A 15 4.47 11.62 -11.29
C LEU A 15 4.02 12.86 -12.07
N GLU A 16 3.07 13.59 -11.50
CA GLU A 16 2.53 14.81 -12.07
C GLU A 16 3.31 16.04 -11.59
N ASP A 17 3.10 17.18 -12.28
CA ASP A 17 3.79 18.44 -11.97
C ASP A 17 3.38 19.02 -10.59
N ASP A 18 2.28 18.55 -9.99
CA ASP A 18 1.84 18.91 -8.63
C ASP A 18 2.62 18.18 -7.52
N GLY A 19 3.52 17.27 -7.89
CA GLY A 19 4.33 16.49 -6.97
C GLY A 19 3.60 15.32 -6.32
N ILE A 20 2.37 15.01 -6.73
CA ILE A 20 1.59 13.85 -6.30
C ILE A 20 1.81 12.71 -7.31
N SER A 21 2.17 11.53 -6.80
CA SER A 21 2.23 10.33 -7.64
C SER A 21 0.83 9.72 -7.75
N ARG A 22 0.31 9.55 -8.97
CA ARG A 22 -0.96 8.85 -9.22
C ARG A 22 -0.71 7.41 -9.63
N ALA A 23 -1.39 6.49 -8.96
CA ALA A 23 -1.29 5.06 -9.21
C ALA A 23 -2.66 4.50 -9.63
N THR A 24 -2.76 3.94 -10.83
CA THR A 24 -3.99 3.29 -11.32
C THR A 24 -3.83 1.78 -11.24
N ALA A 25 -4.72 1.10 -10.51
CA ALA A 25 -4.66 -0.35 -10.37
C ALA A 25 -5.16 -1.11 -11.61
N PHE A 26 -4.56 -2.27 -11.88
CA PHE A 26 -5.10 -3.28 -12.78
C PHE A 26 -5.97 -4.29 -12.01
N PRO A 27 -6.92 -4.96 -12.67
CA PRO A 27 -7.80 -5.94 -12.04
C PRO A 27 -7.13 -7.30 -11.81
N VAL A 28 -6.01 -7.27 -11.09
CA VAL A 28 -5.20 -8.44 -10.73
C VAL A 28 -5.33 -8.78 -9.26
N HIS A 29 -5.15 -10.05 -8.93
CA HIS A 29 -5.02 -10.49 -7.55
C HIS A 29 -3.64 -10.09 -7.01
N MET A 30 -3.61 -9.23 -5.99
CA MET A 30 -2.38 -8.58 -5.54
C MET A 30 -1.59 -9.50 -4.60
N ARG A 31 -0.58 -10.15 -5.17
CA ARG A 31 0.41 -10.99 -4.47
C ARG A 31 1.61 -10.16 -3.99
N LEU A 32 2.46 -10.76 -3.15
CA LEU A 32 3.64 -10.09 -2.59
C LEU A 32 4.61 -9.59 -3.67
N SER A 33 4.88 -10.38 -4.71
CA SER A 33 5.80 -10.00 -5.80
C SER A 33 5.35 -8.72 -6.50
N PHE A 34 4.04 -8.58 -6.77
CA PHE A 34 3.47 -7.37 -7.35
C PHE A 34 3.56 -6.19 -6.39
N ALA A 35 3.36 -6.40 -5.09
CA ALA A 35 3.51 -5.34 -4.10
C ALA A 35 4.96 -4.80 -4.05
N GLN A 36 5.95 -5.70 -4.09
CA GLN A 36 7.37 -5.33 -4.13
C GLN A 36 7.73 -4.58 -5.41
N GLU A 37 7.25 -5.05 -6.57
CA GLU A 37 7.42 -4.38 -7.86
C GLU A 37 6.85 -2.95 -7.83
N VAL A 38 5.61 -2.79 -7.36
CA VAL A 38 4.94 -1.49 -7.25
C VAL A 38 5.70 -0.56 -6.32
N VAL A 39 6.15 -1.03 -5.15
CA VAL A 39 6.91 -0.18 -4.21
C VAL A 39 8.25 0.23 -4.81
N ARG A 40 8.97 -0.69 -5.45
CA ARG A 40 10.23 -0.38 -6.13
C ARG A 40 10.04 0.68 -7.21
N ALA A 41 9.05 0.52 -8.07
CA ALA A 41 8.72 1.49 -9.11
C ALA A 41 8.27 2.84 -8.54
N THR A 42 7.58 2.84 -7.39
CA THR A 42 7.18 4.09 -6.70
C THR A 42 8.40 4.84 -6.18
N ILE A 43 9.37 4.15 -5.58
CA ILE A 43 10.62 4.76 -5.07
C ILE A 43 11.46 5.32 -6.24
N GLU A 44 11.58 4.55 -7.32
CA GLU A 44 12.28 4.98 -8.54
C GLU A 44 11.64 6.23 -9.15
N LEU A 45 10.32 6.23 -9.27
CA LEU A 45 9.58 7.36 -9.81
C LEU A 45 9.72 8.63 -8.95
N ALA A 46 9.79 8.47 -7.63
CA ALA A 46 9.92 9.57 -6.69
C ALA A 46 11.39 10.03 -6.47
N ASP A 47 12.36 9.37 -7.13
CA ASP A 47 13.79 9.64 -7.00
C ASP A 47 14.27 9.65 -5.55
N GLY A 48 13.81 8.66 -4.77
CA GLY A 48 14.12 8.53 -3.34
C GLY A 48 13.49 9.58 -2.43
N THR A 49 12.81 10.60 -2.98
CA THR A 49 12.11 11.62 -2.20
C THR A 49 10.72 11.12 -1.79
N PRO A 50 10.37 11.11 -0.49
CA PRO A 50 9.02 10.75 -0.05
C PRO A 50 7.98 11.70 -0.65
N ARG A 51 6.99 11.14 -1.36
CA ARG A 51 5.89 11.89 -1.99
C ARG A 51 4.55 11.24 -1.69
N PRO A 52 3.46 12.03 -1.58
CA PRO A 52 2.12 11.47 -1.46
C PRO A 52 1.76 10.68 -2.72
N VAL A 53 1.07 9.55 -2.52
CA VAL A 53 0.59 8.70 -3.62
C VAL A 53 -0.93 8.61 -3.55
N LEU A 54 -1.60 9.03 -4.62
CA LEU A 54 -3.03 8.81 -4.81
C LEU A 54 -3.26 7.50 -5.54
N VAL A 55 -3.94 6.55 -4.90
CA VAL A 55 -4.20 5.22 -5.47
C VAL A 55 -5.65 5.13 -5.94
N ASP A 56 -5.86 4.98 -7.25
CA ASP A 56 -7.12 4.54 -7.81
C ASP A 56 -7.23 3.02 -7.73
N ALA A 57 -8.02 2.56 -6.75
CA ALA A 57 -8.24 1.15 -6.46
C ALA A 57 -9.57 0.61 -7.01
N ARG A 58 -10.29 1.36 -7.85
CA ARG A 58 -11.64 0.98 -8.32
C ARG A 58 -11.70 -0.38 -9.02
N THR A 59 -10.64 -0.73 -9.73
CA THR A 59 -10.49 -1.99 -10.46
C THR A 59 -9.76 -3.07 -9.66
N GLN A 60 -9.22 -2.74 -8.48
CA GLN A 60 -8.33 -3.62 -7.74
C GLN A 60 -9.10 -4.83 -7.18
N LYS A 61 -8.59 -6.04 -7.43
CA LYS A 61 -9.14 -7.27 -6.83
C LYS A 61 -8.57 -7.49 -5.42
N ALA A 62 -8.79 -8.69 -4.88
CA ALA A 62 -8.32 -9.07 -3.55
C ALA A 62 -6.79 -8.90 -3.40
N VAL A 63 -6.38 -8.54 -2.18
CA VAL A 63 -4.98 -8.35 -1.77
C VAL A 63 -4.61 -9.37 -0.71
N ASP A 64 -3.52 -10.09 -0.96
CA ASP A 64 -2.99 -11.06 -0.03
C ASP A 64 -2.68 -10.43 1.31
N ARG A 65 -2.79 -11.21 2.39
CA ARG A 65 -2.44 -10.75 3.72
C ARG A 65 -0.98 -10.29 3.76
N VAL A 66 -0.06 -11.07 3.19
CA VAL A 66 1.37 -10.74 3.17
C VAL A 66 1.65 -9.47 2.36
N ALA A 67 0.94 -9.27 1.24
CA ALA A 67 1.04 -8.03 0.46
C ALA A 67 0.52 -6.80 1.24
N ARG A 68 -0.58 -6.94 1.98
CA ARG A 68 -1.08 -5.88 2.88
C ARG A 68 -0.07 -5.52 3.96
N GLU A 69 0.54 -6.54 4.59
CA GLU A 69 1.55 -6.35 5.63
C GLU A 69 2.79 -5.67 5.08
N TYR A 70 3.20 -6.00 3.85
CA TYR A 70 4.29 -5.35 3.15
C TYR A 70 4.03 -3.87 2.90
N PHE A 71 2.86 -3.51 2.34
CA PHE A 71 2.50 -2.11 2.10
C PHE A 71 2.37 -1.28 3.38
N ALA A 72 1.90 -1.88 4.46
CA ALA A 72 1.67 -1.19 5.73
C ALA A 72 2.98 -0.86 6.47
N GLY A 73 4.08 -1.49 6.08
CA GLY A 73 5.42 -1.27 6.61
C GLY A 73 5.54 -1.55 8.12
N ALA A 74 6.68 -1.19 8.70
CA ALA A 74 6.97 -1.42 10.12
C ALA A 74 6.02 -0.65 11.08
N GLN A 75 5.43 0.46 10.63
CA GLN A 75 4.48 1.26 11.42
C GLN A 75 3.21 0.47 11.76
N ALA A 76 2.67 -0.33 10.84
CA ALA A 76 1.48 -1.14 11.10
C ALA A 76 1.71 -2.32 12.05
N ALA A 77 2.96 -2.77 12.23
CA ALA A 77 3.31 -3.79 13.21
C ALA A 77 3.05 -3.29 14.65
N LYS A 78 3.25 -1.99 14.92
CA LYS A 78 3.03 -1.37 16.25
C LYS A 78 1.53 -1.26 16.60
N GLY A 79 0.67 -1.04 15.61
CA GLY A 79 -0.79 -0.92 15.80
C GLY A 79 -1.50 -2.24 16.13
N ARG A 80 -0.93 -3.39 15.75
CA ARG A 80 -1.49 -4.72 16.10
C ARG A 80 -1.40 -5.04 17.60
N CYS A 81 -0.39 -4.52 18.31
CA CYS A 81 -0.28 -4.66 19.76
C CYS A 81 -1.31 -3.81 20.53
N ALA A 82 -1.82 -2.73 19.94
CA ALA A 82 -2.79 -1.84 20.60
C ALA A 82 -4.24 -2.34 20.49
N ARG A 83 -4.62 -3.02 19.39
CA ARG A 83 -6.00 -3.52 19.17
C ARG A 83 -6.37 -4.78 19.95
N SER A 84 -5.42 -5.50 20.55
CA SER A 84 -5.71 -6.68 21.38
C SER A 84 -6.12 -6.34 22.83
N ARG A 85 -6.00 -5.07 23.26
CA ARG A 85 -6.37 -4.64 24.62
C ARG A 85 -7.82 -4.16 24.76
N SER A 86 -8.55 -3.89 23.69
CA SER A 86 -9.94 -3.41 23.76
C SER A 86 -11.00 -4.51 23.64
N ALA A 87 -10.63 -5.76 23.37
CA ALA A 87 -11.55 -6.90 23.25
C ALA A 87 -11.59 -7.81 24.49
N ARG A 88 -11.02 -7.39 25.63
CA ARG A 88 -10.93 -8.22 26.84
C ARG A 88 -11.45 -7.49 28.10
N ARG A 89 -12.63 -6.87 28.01
CA ARG A 89 -13.35 -6.26 29.15
C ARG A 89 -14.80 -6.73 29.28
N SER A 90 -15.13 -7.97 28.90
CA SER A 90 -16.49 -8.48 29.10
C SER A 90 -16.64 -9.92 29.56
N SER A 91 -15.57 -10.65 29.92
CA SER A 91 -15.74 -12.05 30.38
C SER A 91 -14.83 -12.55 31.51
N CYS A 92 -14.06 -11.69 32.19
CA CYS A 92 -13.18 -12.14 33.30
C CYS A 92 -13.64 -11.67 34.69
N CYS A 93 -14.94 -11.41 34.85
CA CYS A 93 -15.59 -11.25 36.15
C CYS A 93 -16.81 -12.19 36.19
N ARG A 94 -16.56 -13.48 36.44
CA ARG A 94 -17.46 -14.36 37.20
C ARG A 94 -16.81 -15.73 37.39
N SER A 95 -16.63 -16.04 38.67
CA SER A 95 -16.46 -17.37 39.29
C SER A 95 -15.10 -18.03 39.12
#